data_AF-K7FYV5-F1
#
_entry.id   AF-K7FYV5-F1
#
_cell.length_a   1.000
_cell.length_b   1.000
_cell.length_c   1.000
_cell.angle_alpha   90.00
_cell.angle_beta   90.00
_cell.angle_gamma   90.00
#
_symmetry.space_group_name_H-M   'P 1'
#
loop_
_entity.id
_entity.type
_entity.pdbx_description
1 polymer ?
#
loop_
_entity_poly.entity_id
_entity_poly.type
_entity_poly.pdbx_seq_one_letter_code
_entity_poly.pdbx_strand_id
1 'polypeptide(L)'
;MEDTYRDRTSLVKGAKDIAKEVKRQTVKKMNKTVDKAQDGYTQRSYNQFKEGEEDDDYYTQGRNYDGEANDDEGSSEATEGHDEDDEIYEGEYQGIPNMGQGKDGIVALEQPIHDEYKDRHELETERKADEEELAQQYELIIQECGHGRFQWALFFVLGMALMADGIEVFVVGFVLPSAETDMCIPNSGSGWLGSIVYLGMMLGAFFWGGMADKVGRRQSLLICMSVNGFFAFLSSFVQGYGFFLFCRLFSGFGIGGAVPTVFSYFSEVLAREKRGEHLSWLCMFWMIGGIYASAMAWAIIPHYGWSFSMGSAYQFHSWRVFVIVCALPCVCSVVALTFMPESPRFLLEVGKHDEAWMILKQIHDTNMRARGQPEKVFTVNRIKTPKQIDELIEIQSDTGTWYRRCFVRIRTELYGIWLTFMRCFNYPVKDNTIKLTAVWFTLSFGYYGLSVWFPDVIKHLQSDEYASKVKRFNGERISDFSFNFTLENQIHTNGTYINDRFIMMKFKSVTFEDSLFKNCLFEDVTSLSTYFRNCTFIDTNFSNTDFKQYKFIDSEFINSPFKHNKIGCQITFDDDYSAYWIYFVNFLGTLAVLPGNIVSALLMDRIGRLTMLGMGFAKSLKNI
;
A
#
# COMPACT_ATOMS: atom_id res chain seq x y z
N MET A 1 14.98 -6.86 -59.20
CA MET A 1 14.32 -6.80 -57.86
C MET A 1 14.69 -8.03 -57.01
N GLU A 2 15.92 -8.56 -57.14
CA GLU A 2 16.36 -9.77 -56.40
C GLU A 2 17.64 -9.56 -55.56
N ASP A 3 18.41 -8.50 -55.79
CA ASP A 3 19.67 -8.28 -55.06
C ASP A 3 19.49 -7.81 -53.61
N THR A 4 18.36 -7.18 -53.27
CA THR A 4 18.13 -6.63 -51.93
C THR A 4 17.74 -7.69 -50.88
N TYR A 5 17.34 -8.90 -51.31
CA TYR A 5 16.91 -9.97 -50.40
C TYR A 5 18.09 -10.81 -49.89
N ARG A 6 19.15 -10.97 -50.72
CA ARG A 6 20.37 -11.69 -50.34
C ARG A 6 21.17 -10.97 -49.25
N ASP A 7 21.13 -9.65 -49.21
CA ASP A 7 21.92 -8.85 -48.29
C ASP A 7 21.34 -8.80 -46.86
N ARG A 8 20.03 -9.02 -46.71
CA ARG A 8 19.40 -9.19 -45.38
C ARG A 8 19.75 -10.52 -44.75
N THR A 9 19.88 -11.59 -45.54
CA THR A 9 20.26 -12.92 -45.03
C THR A 9 21.72 -13.01 -44.62
N SER A 10 22.64 -12.29 -45.28
CA SER A 10 24.06 -12.22 -44.89
C SER A 10 24.24 -11.45 -43.58
N LEU A 11 23.53 -10.33 -43.39
CA LEU A 11 23.53 -9.54 -42.16
C LEU A 11 22.97 -10.30 -40.96
N VAL A 12 21.88 -11.03 -41.13
CA VAL A 12 21.29 -11.86 -40.06
C VAL A 12 22.23 -13.02 -39.68
N LYS A 13 22.95 -13.59 -40.65
CA LYS A 13 23.94 -14.65 -40.39
C LYS A 13 25.16 -14.11 -39.66
N GLY A 14 25.68 -12.95 -40.06
CA GLY A 14 26.77 -12.25 -39.38
C GLY A 14 26.42 -11.86 -37.94
N ALA A 15 25.21 -11.34 -37.70
CA ALA A 15 24.74 -11.02 -36.35
C ALA A 15 24.61 -12.27 -35.45
N LYS A 16 24.20 -13.40 -36.03
CA LYS A 16 24.08 -14.68 -35.32
C LYS A 16 25.44 -15.28 -34.95
N ASP A 17 26.43 -15.15 -35.83
CA ASP A 17 27.80 -15.61 -35.57
C ASP A 17 28.50 -14.73 -34.53
N ILE A 18 28.29 -13.41 -34.55
CA ILE A 18 28.76 -12.50 -33.51
C ILE A 18 28.12 -12.83 -32.15
N ALA A 19 26.81 -13.08 -32.11
CA ALA A 19 26.13 -13.47 -30.86
C ALA A 19 26.65 -14.81 -30.30
N LYS A 20 27.02 -15.75 -31.18
CA LYS A 20 27.58 -17.05 -30.78
C LYS A 20 29.00 -16.91 -30.23
N GLU A 21 29.81 -16.02 -30.81
CA GLU A 21 31.16 -15.74 -30.34
C GLU A 21 31.16 -14.96 -29.02
N VAL A 22 30.24 -13.98 -28.87
CA VAL A 22 30.02 -13.28 -27.59
C VAL A 22 29.61 -14.27 -26.49
N LYS A 23 28.68 -15.20 -26.78
CA LYS A 23 28.28 -16.24 -25.83
C LYS A 23 29.47 -17.14 -25.44
N ARG A 24 30.33 -17.52 -26.38
CA ARG A 24 31.56 -18.29 -26.09
C ARG A 24 32.55 -17.52 -25.21
N GLN A 25 32.74 -16.23 -25.48
CA GLN A 25 33.62 -15.39 -24.66
C GLN A 25 33.06 -15.13 -23.26
N THR A 26 31.73 -14.98 -23.13
CA THR A 26 31.06 -14.85 -21.83
C THR A 26 31.18 -16.14 -21.02
N VAL A 27 30.99 -17.31 -21.62
CA VAL A 27 31.18 -18.61 -20.94
C VAL A 27 32.64 -18.80 -20.52
N LYS A 28 33.62 -18.45 -21.37
CA LYS A 28 35.04 -18.49 -21.00
C LYS A 28 35.38 -17.53 -19.86
N LYS A 29 34.81 -16.31 -19.84
CA LYS A 29 34.99 -15.37 -18.72
C LYS A 29 34.32 -15.88 -17.46
N MET A 30 33.13 -16.45 -17.55
CA MET A 30 32.37 -16.96 -16.42
C MET A 30 33.08 -18.15 -15.76
N ASN A 31 33.57 -19.13 -16.54
CA ASN A 31 34.38 -20.22 -16.00
C ASN A 31 35.65 -19.71 -15.33
N LYS A 32 36.36 -18.75 -15.95
CA LYS A 32 37.57 -18.15 -15.36
C LYS A 32 37.30 -17.33 -14.08
N THR A 33 36.05 -16.89 -13.88
CA THR A 33 35.62 -16.17 -12.67
C THR A 33 35.16 -17.13 -11.58
N VAL A 34 34.53 -18.26 -11.97
CA VAL A 34 34.18 -19.36 -11.08
C VAL A 34 35.45 -20.05 -10.54
N ASP A 35 36.44 -20.33 -11.39
CA ASP A 35 37.72 -20.89 -10.95
C ASP A 35 38.43 -19.96 -9.93
N LYS A 36 38.41 -18.65 -10.18
CA LYS A 36 38.97 -17.64 -9.26
C LYS A 36 38.19 -17.50 -7.95
N ALA A 37 36.88 -17.71 -7.98
CA ALA A 37 36.04 -17.68 -6.79
C ALA A 37 36.20 -18.96 -5.96
N GLN A 38 36.44 -20.10 -6.62
CA GLN A 38 36.68 -21.38 -5.98
C GLN A 38 38.04 -21.41 -5.29
N ASP A 39 39.10 -20.90 -5.95
CA ASP A 39 40.43 -20.71 -5.34
C ASP A 39 40.39 -19.74 -4.14
N GLY A 40 39.58 -18.68 -4.23
CA GLY A 40 39.37 -17.74 -3.12
C GLY A 40 38.61 -18.35 -1.94
N TYR A 41 37.76 -19.35 -2.17
CA TYR A 41 37.00 -20.05 -1.12
C TYR A 41 37.86 -21.09 -0.40
N THR A 42 38.68 -21.86 -1.13
CA THR A 42 39.64 -22.81 -0.54
C THR A 42 40.72 -22.10 0.27
N GLN A 43 41.21 -20.95 -0.17
CA GLN A 43 42.23 -20.19 0.55
C GLN A 43 41.69 -19.53 1.83
N ARG A 44 40.40 -19.14 1.83
CA ARG A 44 39.71 -18.61 3.03
C ARG A 44 39.39 -19.70 4.05
N SER A 45 39.00 -20.89 3.57
CA SER A 45 38.82 -22.06 4.41
C SER A 45 40.14 -22.51 5.06
N TYR A 46 41.25 -22.49 4.31
CA TYR A 46 42.57 -22.86 4.86
C TYR A 46 43.11 -21.88 5.92
N ASN A 47 42.79 -20.59 5.82
CA ASN A 47 43.20 -19.61 6.84
C ASN A 47 42.31 -19.68 8.10
N GLN A 48 41.02 -20.04 7.95
CA GLN A 48 40.11 -20.19 9.07
C GLN A 48 40.39 -21.47 9.90
N PHE A 49 41.01 -22.49 9.30
CA PHE A 49 41.50 -23.67 10.03
C PHE A 49 42.87 -23.45 10.71
N LYS A 50 43.63 -22.41 10.34
CA LYS A 50 44.93 -22.11 10.96
C LYS A 50 44.87 -21.22 12.21
N GLU A 51 43.76 -20.53 12.44
CA GLU A 51 43.58 -19.66 13.62
C GLU A 51 42.90 -20.38 14.81
N GLY A 52 42.70 -21.70 14.73
CA GLY A 52 42.01 -22.50 15.76
C GLY A 52 42.79 -23.67 16.36
N GLU A 53 44.08 -23.85 16.02
CA GLU A 53 44.92 -24.92 16.57
C GLU A 53 46.25 -24.34 17.09
N GLU A 54 46.19 -23.58 18.17
CA GLU A 54 47.31 -23.39 19.11
C GLU A 54 46.75 -23.60 20.52
N ASP A 55 46.85 -24.84 21.00
CA ASP A 55 46.97 -25.29 22.40
C ASP A 55 46.33 -26.68 22.58
N ASP A 56 47.17 -27.73 22.58
CA ASP A 56 47.23 -28.79 23.61
C ASP A 56 47.95 -30.06 23.11
N ASP A 57 49.15 -30.28 23.66
CA ASP A 57 49.90 -31.55 23.63
C ASP A 57 49.28 -32.57 24.61
N TYR A 58 49.12 -33.85 24.23
CA TYR A 58 49.42 -35.04 25.07
C TYR A 58 49.26 -36.38 24.29
N TYR A 59 50.38 -37.03 24.00
CA TYR A 59 50.69 -38.48 24.11
C TYR A 59 49.70 -39.62 23.68
N THR A 60 50.15 -40.36 22.64
CA THR A 60 50.44 -41.84 22.60
C THR A 60 49.65 -42.76 21.63
N GLN A 61 50.46 -43.54 20.89
CA GLN A 61 50.26 -44.89 20.33
C GLN A 61 49.36 -45.13 19.11
N GLY A 62 49.99 -45.71 18.08
CA GLY A 62 49.38 -46.05 16.82
C GLY A 62 48.87 -47.48 16.72
N ARG A 63 48.18 -47.75 15.60
CA ARG A 63 48.10 -49.06 14.95
C ARG A 63 47.51 -48.89 13.54
N ASN A 64 48.27 -49.30 12.53
CA ASN A 64 47.80 -49.60 11.18
C ASN A 64 46.82 -50.77 11.21
N TYR A 65 45.81 -50.76 10.33
CA TYR A 65 45.43 -51.92 9.50
C TYR A 65 44.52 -51.49 8.34
N ASP A 66 44.92 -51.90 7.13
CA ASP A 66 44.18 -51.86 5.85
C ASP A 66 43.12 -52.98 5.76
N GLY A 67 42.18 -52.84 4.81
CA GLY A 67 41.33 -53.93 4.28
C GLY A 67 39.92 -53.44 3.96
N GLU A 68 39.66 -52.94 2.74
CA GLU A 68 39.22 -53.67 1.53
C GLU A 68 37.75 -54.14 1.50
N ALA A 69 37.16 -53.86 0.34
CA ALA A 69 35.79 -54.08 -0.10
C ALA A 69 35.38 -55.55 -0.18
N ASN A 70 34.07 -55.80 -0.09
CA ASN A 70 33.41 -56.85 -0.86
C ASN A 70 31.96 -56.45 -1.16
N ASP A 71 31.65 -56.43 -2.45
CA ASP A 71 30.32 -56.51 -3.02
C ASP A 71 29.76 -57.92 -2.83
N ASP A 72 28.44 -58.06 -2.70
CA ASP A 72 27.73 -59.18 -3.34
C ASP A 72 26.24 -58.87 -3.50
N GLU A 73 25.76 -59.19 -4.71
CA GLU A 73 24.42 -59.01 -5.26
C GLU A 73 23.40 -59.99 -4.67
N GLY A 74 22.10 -59.67 -4.76
CA GLY A 74 21.04 -60.65 -4.54
C GLY A 74 19.63 -60.05 -4.47
N SER A 75 18.97 -60.02 -5.63
CA SER A 75 17.65 -59.44 -5.91
C SER A 75 16.47 -60.43 -5.72
N SER A 76 15.24 -59.88 -5.84
CA SER A 76 13.88 -60.49 -5.91
C SER A 76 13.20 -60.84 -4.57
N GLU A 77 12.11 -60.20 -4.11
CA GLU A 77 10.76 -59.89 -4.66
C GLU A 77 9.72 -60.98 -4.33
N ALA A 78 8.52 -60.52 -3.90
CA ALA A 78 7.21 -61.20 -3.79
C ALA A 78 6.68 -61.56 -2.37
N THR A 79 5.87 -60.61 -1.85
CA THR A 79 4.43 -60.73 -1.46
C THR A 79 3.92 -61.80 -0.49
N GLU A 80 3.04 -61.30 0.40
CA GLU A 80 1.84 -61.94 0.98
C GLU A 80 2.10 -62.88 2.18
N GLY A 81 1.52 -62.71 3.36
CA GLY A 81 0.55 -61.79 3.94
C GLY A 81 0.29 -62.27 5.37
N HIS A 82 -0.13 -61.39 6.28
CA HIS A 82 -0.97 -61.78 7.41
C HIS A 82 -1.61 -60.56 8.04
N ASP A 83 -2.92 -60.66 8.18
CA ASP A 83 -3.84 -59.75 8.86
C ASP A 83 -3.49 -59.64 10.36
N GLU A 84 -3.79 -58.48 10.95
CA GLU A 84 -4.66 -58.33 12.14
C GLU A 84 -4.51 -56.91 12.71
N ASP A 85 -5.62 -56.17 12.66
CA ASP A 85 -6.16 -55.24 13.66
C ASP A 85 -5.42 -53.94 14.04
N ASP A 86 -6.14 -52.85 13.75
CA ASP A 86 -6.15 -51.51 14.38
C ASP A 86 -5.35 -51.35 15.70
N GLU A 87 -4.10 -50.91 15.61
CA GLU A 87 -3.43 -50.22 16.72
C GLU A 87 -3.55 -48.70 16.53
N ILE A 88 -4.52 -48.13 17.23
CA ILE A 88 -4.56 -46.71 17.59
C ILE A 88 -3.28 -46.41 18.38
N TYR A 89 -2.28 -45.83 17.70
CA TYR A 89 -1.05 -45.40 18.36
C TYR A 89 -1.33 -44.14 19.20
N GLU A 90 -1.70 -44.33 20.46
CA GLU A 90 -1.60 -43.31 21.50
C GLU A 90 -0.11 -43.08 21.81
N GLY A 91 0.47 -42.05 21.18
CA GLY A 91 1.80 -41.58 21.57
C GLY A 91 1.76 -41.05 23.01
N GLU A 92 2.40 -41.79 23.92
CA GLU A 92 2.53 -41.46 25.34
C GLU A 92 3.04 -40.03 25.56
N TYR A 93 2.23 -39.26 26.30
CA TYR A 93 2.58 -37.96 26.83
C TYR A 93 3.56 -38.16 28.00
N GLN A 94 4.85 -37.91 27.81
CA GLN A 94 5.81 -37.86 28.93
C GLN A 94 5.51 -36.63 29.79
N GLY A 95 4.81 -36.86 30.90
CA GLY A 95 4.50 -35.85 31.90
C GLY A 95 5.75 -35.18 32.48
N ILE A 96 5.66 -33.86 32.68
CA ILE A 96 6.68 -33.04 33.33
C ILE A 96 6.80 -33.49 34.81
N PRO A 97 8.01 -33.77 35.36
CA PRO A 97 8.14 -34.10 36.77
C PRO A 97 7.83 -32.88 37.64
N ASN A 98 6.90 -33.08 38.57
CA ASN A 98 6.47 -32.09 39.55
C ASN A 98 7.57 -31.94 40.64
N MET A 99 8.28 -30.81 40.66
CA MET A 99 9.30 -30.52 41.67
C MET A 99 8.63 -30.08 42.99
N GLY A 100 8.36 -31.03 43.86
CA GLY A 100 7.88 -30.76 45.22
C GLY A 100 8.07 -31.93 46.17
N GLN A 101 9.06 -31.78 47.07
CA GLN A 101 9.34 -32.51 48.33
C GLN A 101 10.48 -33.56 48.34
N GLY A 102 11.42 -33.34 49.28
CA GLY A 102 12.14 -34.41 50.01
C GLY A 102 13.65 -34.48 49.78
N LYS A 103 14.43 -34.03 50.78
CA LYS A 103 15.90 -34.19 50.89
C LYS A 103 16.29 -35.65 51.17
N ASP A 104 17.42 -36.11 50.60
CA ASP A 104 18.63 -36.60 51.31
C ASP A 104 19.59 -37.34 50.35
N GLY A 105 20.89 -36.98 50.35
CA GLY A 105 21.96 -37.80 49.75
C GLY A 105 22.91 -37.08 48.78
N ILE A 106 24.11 -36.77 49.26
CA ILE A 106 25.32 -36.23 48.59
C ILE A 106 25.74 -37.21 47.44
N VAL A 107 26.13 -36.82 46.22
CA VAL A 107 27.46 -36.31 45.76
C VAL A 107 27.36 -35.78 44.30
N ALA A 108 27.87 -34.57 44.11
CA ALA A 108 28.36 -33.87 42.91
C ALA A 108 28.16 -34.45 41.49
N LEU A 109 27.35 -33.74 40.69
CA LEU A 109 27.61 -33.48 39.26
C LEU A 109 27.21 -32.02 38.99
N GLU A 110 28.07 -31.27 38.29
CA GLU A 110 27.99 -29.83 38.07
C GLU A 110 26.58 -29.34 37.69
N GLN A 111 26.02 -28.44 38.50
CA GLN A 111 24.87 -27.63 38.12
C GLN A 111 25.34 -26.48 37.20
N PRO A 112 24.57 -26.10 36.17
CA PRO A 112 24.89 -24.95 35.35
C PRO A 112 24.83 -23.68 36.21
N ILE A 113 25.87 -22.86 36.09
CA ILE A 113 26.03 -21.59 36.80
C ILE A 113 24.83 -20.69 36.48
N HIS A 114 24.20 -20.19 37.54
CA HIS A 114 23.04 -19.30 37.59
C HIS A 114 23.19 -18.08 36.63
N ASP A 115 22.13 -17.75 35.87
CA ASP A 115 21.97 -16.60 34.96
C ASP A 115 22.09 -15.20 35.67
N GLU A 116 22.58 -15.14 36.90
CA GLU A 116 22.55 -13.96 37.79
C GLU A 116 23.74 -12.99 37.59
N TYR A 117 24.73 -13.34 36.76
CA TYR A 117 25.96 -12.56 36.55
C TYR A 117 26.34 -12.29 35.09
N LYS A 118 25.43 -12.52 34.12
CA LYS A 118 25.69 -12.10 32.73
C LYS A 118 25.45 -10.60 32.56
N ASP A 119 26.38 -9.91 31.91
CA ASP A 119 26.20 -8.50 31.59
C ASP A 119 24.99 -8.32 30.67
N ARG A 120 24.24 -7.22 30.81
CA ARG A 120 23.02 -6.99 30.01
C ARG A 120 23.33 -6.98 28.51
N HIS A 121 24.53 -6.55 28.14
CA HIS A 121 25.02 -6.59 26.77
C HIS A 121 25.29 -8.01 26.26
N GLU A 122 25.76 -8.92 27.12
CA GLU A 122 25.97 -10.34 26.79
C GLU A 122 24.64 -11.06 26.59
N LEU A 123 23.66 -10.83 27.48
CA LEU A 123 22.29 -11.35 27.33
C LEU A 123 21.61 -10.86 26.04
N GLU A 124 21.80 -9.58 25.69
CA GLU A 124 21.28 -9.03 24.43
C GLU A 124 21.97 -9.63 23.20
N THR A 125 23.24 -10.03 23.32
CA THR A 125 24.02 -10.61 22.23
C THR A 125 23.66 -12.07 22.01
N GLU A 126 23.52 -12.85 23.09
CA GLU A 126 23.00 -14.22 23.03
C GLU A 126 21.60 -14.27 22.43
N ARG A 127 20.71 -13.35 22.85
CA ARG A 127 19.36 -13.26 22.27
C ARG A 127 19.38 -13.01 20.77
N LYS A 128 20.28 -12.13 20.28
CA LYS A 128 20.42 -11.88 18.83
C LYS A 128 20.90 -13.13 18.10
N ALA A 129 21.83 -13.87 18.68
CA ALA A 129 22.30 -15.14 18.10
C ALA A 129 21.17 -16.17 18.05
N ASP A 130 20.37 -16.30 19.12
CA ASP A 130 19.20 -17.19 19.16
C ASP A 130 18.12 -16.78 18.14
N GLU A 131 17.87 -15.47 17.98
CA GLU A 131 16.96 -14.93 16.96
C GLU A 131 17.44 -15.26 15.53
N GLU A 132 18.76 -15.19 15.28
CA GLU A 132 19.37 -15.54 13.99
C GLU A 132 19.32 -17.05 13.71
N GLU A 133 19.62 -17.89 14.71
CA GLU A 133 19.49 -19.35 14.61
C GLU A 133 18.04 -19.75 14.31
N LEU A 134 17.07 -19.18 15.05
CA LEU A 134 15.64 -19.41 14.84
C LEU A 134 15.22 -19.04 13.41
N ALA A 135 15.68 -17.89 12.91
CA ALA A 135 15.37 -17.46 11.56
C ALA A 135 15.92 -18.43 10.50
N GLN A 136 17.12 -18.98 10.70
CA GLN A 136 17.71 -19.97 9.80
C GLN A 136 16.96 -21.31 9.84
N GLN A 137 16.63 -21.80 11.03
CA GLN A 137 15.83 -23.02 11.21
C GLN A 137 14.47 -22.87 10.54
N TYR A 138 13.80 -21.74 10.74
CA TYR A 138 12.52 -21.45 10.13
C TYR A 138 12.56 -21.46 8.59
N GLU A 139 13.60 -20.89 7.98
CA GLU A 139 13.76 -20.90 6.51
C GLU A 139 13.94 -22.32 5.95
N LEU A 140 14.61 -23.22 6.67
CA LEU A 140 14.70 -24.63 6.28
C LEU A 140 13.34 -25.33 6.38
N ILE A 141 12.63 -25.10 7.49
CA ILE A 141 11.31 -25.69 7.74
C ILE A 141 10.29 -25.25 6.67
N ILE A 142 10.24 -23.97 6.32
CA ILE A 142 9.30 -23.47 5.30
C ILE A 142 9.67 -23.97 3.90
N GLN A 143 10.95 -24.22 3.64
CA GLN A 143 11.42 -24.83 2.39
C GLN A 143 10.94 -26.29 2.30
N GLU A 144 10.97 -27.03 3.41
CA GLU A 144 10.47 -28.42 3.49
C GLU A 144 8.94 -28.51 3.37
N CYS A 145 8.20 -27.57 3.99
CA CYS A 145 6.75 -27.43 3.81
C CYS A 145 6.33 -27.25 2.34
N GLY A 146 7.27 -26.78 1.51
CA GLY A 146 7.08 -26.57 0.09
C GLY A 146 6.09 -25.46 -0.24
N HIS A 147 5.97 -25.15 -1.53
CA HIS A 147 5.02 -24.18 -2.06
C HIS A 147 3.85 -24.91 -2.74
N GLY A 148 2.61 -24.54 -2.41
CA GLY A 148 1.39 -25.18 -2.90
C GLY A 148 0.12 -24.33 -2.70
N ARG A 149 -1.01 -24.99 -2.45
CA ARG A 149 -2.34 -24.37 -2.44
C ARG A 149 -2.50 -23.34 -1.32
N PHE A 150 -1.85 -23.55 -0.18
CA PHE A 150 -1.94 -22.64 0.95
C PHE A 150 -1.37 -21.26 0.60
N GLN A 151 -0.17 -21.21 0.01
CA GLN A 151 0.46 -19.95 -0.38
C GLN A 151 -0.32 -19.22 -1.48
N TRP A 152 -0.93 -19.94 -2.42
CA TRP A 152 -1.82 -19.33 -3.42
C TRP A 152 -3.10 -18.78 -2.80
N ALA A 153 -3.72 -19.50 -1.87
CA ALA A 153 -4.88 -18.99 -1.13
C ALA A 153 -4.52 -17.71 -0.37
N LEU A 154 -3.38 -17.72 0.34
CA LEU A 154 -2.88 -16.54 1.05
C LEU A 154 -2.56 -15.38 0.12
N PHE A 155 -1.96 -15.67 -1.04
CA PHE A 155 -1.70 -14.68 -2.08
C PHE A 155 -2.97 -13.98 -2.56
N PHE A 156 -4.07 -14.71 -2.79
CA PHE A 156 -5.34 -14.09 -3.19
C PHE A 156 -5.99 -13.29 -2.06
N VAL A 157 -5.96 -13.78 -0.82
CA VAL A 157 -6.54 -13.04 0.32
C VAL A 157 -5.78 -11.73 0.57
N LEU A 158 -4.45 -11.79 0.57
CA LEU A 158 -3.60 -10.60 0.74
C LEU A 158 -3.61 -9.70 -0.49
N GLY A 159 -3.75 -10.27 -1.69
CA GLY A 159 -3.99 -9.52 -2.92
C GLY A 159 -5.29 -8.73 -2.86
N MET A 160 -6.39 -9.33 -2.40
CA MET A 160 -7.66 -8.62 -2.18
C MET A 160 -7.52 -7.48 -1.17
N ALA A 161 -6.72 -7.68 -0.12
CA ALA A 161 -6.42 -6.62 0.83
C ALA A 161 -5.66 -5.45 0.19
N LEU A 162 -4.61 -5.75 -0.58
CA LEU A 162 -3.82 -4.74 -1.27
C LEU A 162 -4.63 -4.04 -2.39
N MET A 163 -5.56 -4.76 -3.03
CA MET A 163 -6.52 -4.21 -3.98
C MET A 163 -7.45 -3.21 -3.28
N ALA A 164 -8.00 -3.55 -2.11
CA ALA A 164 -8.85 -2.65 -1.33
C ALA A 164 -8.09 -1.37 -0.91
N ASP A 165 -6.85 -1.50 -0.47
CA ASP A 165 -5.99 -0.35 -0.14
C ASP A 165 -5.73 0.53 -1.38
N GLY A 166 -5.45 -0.10 -2.53
CA GLY A 166 -5.29 0.61 -3.80
C GLY A 166 -6.54 1.41 -4.16
N ILE A 167 -7.72 0.79 -4.07
CA ILE A 167 -9.00 1.45 -4.35
C ILE A 167 -9.14 2.72 -3.51
N GLU A 168 -8.96 2.65 -2.20
CA GLU A 168 -9.15 3.80 -1.31
C GLU A 168 -8.19 4.96 -1.62
N VAL A 169 -6.94 4.68 -1.98
CA VAL A 169 -5.97 5.72 -2.40
C VAL A 169 -6.43 6.39 -3.70
N PHE A 170 -6.87 5.63 -4.70
CA PHE A 170 -7.32 6.17 -5.99
C PHE A 170 -8.70 6.87 -5.91
N VAL A 171 -9.60 6.41 -5.04
CA VAL A 171 -10.95 6.98 -4.83
C VAL A 171 -10.89 8.47 -4.49
N VAL A 172 -9.90 8.90 -3.70
CA VAL A 172 -9.73 10.31 -3.31
C VAL A 172 -9.60 11.20 -4.55
N GLY A 173 -8.82 10.78 -5.55
CA GLY A 173 -8.61 11.54 -6.78
C GLY A 173 -9.88 11.68 -7.62
N PHE A 174 -10.75 10.66 -7.62
CA PHE A 174 -12.01 10.69 -8.36
C PHE A 174 -13.14 11.41 -7.62
N VAL A 175 -13.13 11.38 -6.28
CA VAL A 175 -14.15 12.04 -5.46
C VAL A 175 -13.89 13.55 -5.34
N LEU A 176 -12.62 13.99 -5.39
CA LEU A 176 -12.23 15.38 -5.14
C LEU A 176 -13.03 16.41 -5.96
N PRO A 177 -13.17 16.30 -7.31
CA PRO A 177 -13.90 17.29 -8.09
C PRO A 177 -15.40 17.33 -7.78
N SER A 178 -16.01 16.17 -7.53
CA SER A 178 -17.42 16.06 -7.15
C SER A 178 -17.69 16.53 -5.72
N ALA A 179 -16.74 16.35 -4.80
CA ALA A 179 -16.86 16.82 -3.42
C ALA A 179 -16.64 18.34 -3.30
N GLU A 180 -15.71 18.92 -4.07
CA GLU A 180 -15.51 20.38 -4.17
C GLU A 180 -16.80 21.11 -4.55
N THR A 181 -17.50 20.56 -5.54
CA THR A 181 -18.74 21.14 -6.08
C THR A 181 -19.94 20.95 -5.16
N ASP A 182 -20.09 19.76 -4.56
CA ASP A 182 -21.21 19.45 -3.63
C ASP A 182 -21.13 20.27 -2.33
N MET A 183 -19.94 20.38 -1.74
CA MET A 183 -19.75 21.04 -0.43
C MET A 183 -19.41 22.53 -0.52
N CYS A 184 -19.43 23.13 -1.72
CA CYS A 184 -19.04 24.53 -1.98
C CYS A 184 -17.67 24.90 -1.36
N ILE A 185 -16.66 24.02 -1.50
CA ILE A 185 -15.36 24.20 -0.85
C ILE A 185 -14.61 25.34 -1.56
N PRO A 186 -14.08 26.34 -0.84
CA PRO A 186 -13.22 27.35 -1.45
C PRO A 186 -11.96 26.70 -2.04
N ASN A 187 -11.44 27.22 -3.16
CA ASN A 187 -10.28 26.66 -3.86
C ASN A 187 -9.04 26.45 -2.96
N SER A 188 -8.88 27.22 -1.87
CA SER A 188 -7.80 27.03 -0.89
C SER A 188 -7.96 25.79 0.00
N GLY A 189 -9.18 25.27 0.11
CA GLY A 189 -9.51 24.12 0.95
C GLY A 189 -9.29 22.77 0.28
N SER A 190 -9.42 22.64 -1.04
CA SER A 190 -9.48 21.31 -1.66
C SER A 190 -8.16 20.55 -1.69
N GLY A 191 -7.02 21.26 -1.65
CA GLY A 191 -5.70 20.64 -1.47
C GLY A 191 -5.62 19.79 -0.19
N TRP A 192 -6.28 20.21 0.89
CA TRP A 192 -6.31 19.45 2.15
C TRP A 192 -7.02 18.11 2.00
N LEU A 193 -8.06 18.01 1.16
CA LEU A 193 -8.79 16.77 0.94
C LEU A 193 -7.92 15.67 0.33
N GLY A 194 -7.03 16.05 -0.60
CA GLY A 194 -6.05 15.15 -1.20
C GLY A 194 -4.90 14.81 -0.25
N SER A 195 -4.40 15.79 0.51
CA SER A 195 -3.22 15.60 1.37
C SER A 195 -3.51 14.91 2.70
N ILE A 196 -4.73 15.02 3.26
CA ILE A 196 -5.06 14.50 4.60
C ILE A 196 -4.94 12.97 4.66
N VAL A 197 -5.22 12.26 3.57
CA VAL A 197 -5.11 10.80 3.50
C VAL A 197 -3.66 10.37 3.59
N TYR A 198 -2.75 11.03 2.88
CA TYR A 198 -1.31 10.78 2.98
C TYR A 198 -0.75 11.12 4.37
N LEU A 199 -1.25 12.18 5.00
CA LEU A 199 -0.92 12.50 6.39
C LEU A 199 -1.38 11.37 7.33
N GLY A 200 -2.59 10.84 7.12
CA GLY A 200 -3.11 9.67 7.82
C GLY A 200 -2.21 8.45 7.63
N MET A 201 -1.81 8.16 6.40
CA MET A 201 -0.90 7.04 6.09
C MET A 201 0.44 7.16 6.80
N MET A 202 1.01 8.36 6.89
CA MET A 202 2.27 8.59 7.61
C MET A 202 2.13 8.26 9.11
N LEU A 203 1.07 8.75 9.75
CA LEU A 203 0.78 8.47 11.16
C LEU A 203 0.45 6.98 11.39
N GLY A 204 -0.29 6.39 10.46
CA GLY A 204 -0.66 4.98 10.45
C GLY A 204 0.53 4.05 10.35
N ALA A 205 1.45 4.32 9.43
CA ALA A 205 2.65 3.49 9.23
C ALA A 205 3.52 3.43 10.50
N PHE A 206 3.67 4.56 11.21
CA PHE A 206 4.43 4.60 12.45
C PHE A 206 3.74 3.78 13.57
N PHE A 207 2.42 3.96 13.73
CA PHE A 207 1.67 3.27 14.78
C PHE A 207 1.50 1.77 14.51
N TRP A 208 1.02 1.42 13.32
CA TRP A 208 0.73 0.04 12.96
C TRP A 208 1.98 -0.79 12.69
N GLY A 209 3.09 -0.17 12.28
CA GLY A 209 4.37 -0.86 12.12
C GLY A 209 4.80 -1.55 13.41
N GLY A 210 4.90 -0.80 14.51
CA GLY A 210 5.26 -1.41 15.80
C GLY A 210 4.14 -2.22 16.45
N MET A 211 2.87 -1.94 16.11
CA MET A 211 1.74 -2.77 16.56
C MET A 211 1.74 -4.16 15.88
N ALA A 212 2.13 -4.25 14.61
CA ALA A 212 2.23 -5.52 13.87
C ALA A 212 3.29 -6.46 14.45
N ASP A 213 4.37 -5.90 14.99
CA ASP A 213 5.42 -6.68 15.66
C ASP A 213 4.96 -7.26 17.01
N LYS A 214 4.02 -6.59 17.70
CA LYS A 214 3.55 -6.98 19.05
C LYS A 214 2.28 -7.83 19.05
N VAL A 215 1.27 -7.43 18.28
CA VAL A 215 -0.07 -8.05 18.28
C VAL A 215 -0.14 -9.21 17.28
N GLY A 216 0.73 -9.19 16.25
CA GLY A 216 0.74 -10.16 15.17
C GLY A 216 0.37 -9.53 13.84
N ARG A 217 0.70 -10.25 12.76
CA ARG A 217 0.59 -9.77 11.39
C ARG A 217 -0.86 -9.81 10.93
N ARG A 218 -1.56 -10.94 11.10
CA ARG A 218 -2.98 -11.08 10.73
C ARG A 218 -3.84 -10.18 11.59
N GLN A 219 -3.62 -10.15 12.90
CA GLN A 219 -4.44 -9.34 13.80
C GLN A 219 -4.29 -7.84 13.53
N SER A 220 -3.06 -7.35 13.32
CA SER A 220 -2.81 -5.96 12.94
C SER A 220 -3.49 -5.64 11.60
N LEU A 221 -3.34 -6.51 10.59
CA LEU A 221 -3.97 -6.32 9.29
C LEU A 221 -5.50 -6.26 9.38
N LEU A 222 -6.13 -7.15 10.15
CA LEU A 222 -7.58 -7.14 10.38
C LEU A 222 -8.06 -5.82 10.98
N ILE A 223 -7.35 -5.29 11.98
CA ILE A 223 -7.75 -4.03 12.64
C ILE A 223 -7.52 -2.85 11.69
N CYS A 224 -6.37 -2.75 11.02
CA CYS A 224 -6.08 -1.73 10.00
C CYS A 224 -7.18 -1.65 8.94
N MET A 225 -7.53 -2.81 8.37
CA MET A 225 -8.53 -2.89 7.31
C MET A 225 -9.94 -2.61 7.82
N SER A 226 -10.27 -3.05 9.04
CA SER A 226 -11.58 -2.73 9.64
C SER A 226 -11.73 -1.23 9.91
N VAL A 227 -10.66 -0.58 10.41
CA VAL A 227 -10.62 0.87 10.58
C VAL A 227 -10.78 1.57 9.24
N ASN A 228 -10.02 1.15 8.22
CA ASN A 228 -10.12 1.70 6.87
C ASN A 228 -11.55 1.58 6.32
N GLY A 229 -12.11 0.37 6.28
CA GLY A 229 -13.45 0.11 5.75
C GLY A 229 -14.56 0.83 6.52
N PHE A 230 -14.48 0.89 7.86
CA PHE A 230 -15.47 1.59 8.69
C PHE A 230 -15.48 3.10 8.42
N PHE A 231 -14.30 3.75 8.42
CA PHE A 231 -14.21 5.19 8.19
C PHE A 231 -14.45 5.56 6.73
N ALA A 232 -14.07 4.71 5.77
CA ALA A 232 -14.41 4.88 4.35
C ALA A 232 -15.92 4.85 4.15
N PHE A 233 -16.61 3.84 4.70
CA PHE A 233 -18.07 3.74 4.68
C PHE A 233 -18.74 4.94 5.37
N LEU A 234 -18.27 5.31 6.57
CA LEU A 234 -18.79 6.45 7.31
C LEU A 234 -18.64 7.75 6.50
N SER A 235 -17.50 7.95 5.80
CA SER A 235 -17.24 9.14 5.00
C SER A 235 -18.30 9.41 3.92
N SER A 236 -18.95 8.35 3.41
CA SER A 236 -20.01 8.49 2.40
C SER A 236 -21.28 9.16 2.93
N PHE A 237 -21.57 9.04 4.23
CA PHE A 237 -22.77 9.63 4.87
C PHE A 237 -22.53 11.03 5.42
N VAL A 238 -21.27 11.47 5.51
CA VAL A 238 -20.92 12.75 6.13
C VAL A 238 -21.13 13.93 5.18
N GLN A 239 -21.92 14.90 5.60
CA GLN A 239 -22.18 16.13 4.83
C GLN A 239 -21.26 17.31 5.21
N GLY A 240 -20.67 17.29 6.41
CA GLY A 240 -19.79 18.36 6.86
C GLY A 240 -18.35 18.17 6.38
N TYR A 241 -17.77 19.18 5.74
CA TYR A 241 -16.39 19.14 5.21
C TYR A 241 -15.35 18.72 6.27
N GLY A 242 -15.40 19.31 7.47
CA GLY A 242 -14.44 18.99 8.53
C GLY A 242 -14.53 17.55 9.04
N PHE A 243 -15.75 17.02 9.21
CA PHE A 243 -15.93 15.63 9.64
C PHE A 243 -15.62 14.65 8.51
N PHE A 244 -15.82 15.05 7.25
CA PHE A 244 -15.40 14.29 6.07
C PHE A 244 -13.87 14.15 6.01
N LEU A 245 -13.14 15.26 6.22
CA LEU A 245 -11.67 15.25 6.35
C LEU A 245 -11.21 14.34 7.49
N PHE A 246 -11.87 14.40 8.65
CA PHE A 246 -11.57 13.54 9.79
C PHE A 246 -11.74 12.04 9.44
N CYS A 247 -12.84 11.66 8.80
CA CYS A 247 -13.04 10.28 8.36
C CYS A 247 -11.94 9.84 7.37
N ARG A 248 -11.54 10.72 6.45
CA ARG A 248 -10.46 10.43 5.48
C ARG A 248 -9.09 10.31 6.13
N LEU A 249 -8.80 11.10 7.16
CA LEU A 249 -7.57 10.97 7.94
C LEU A 249 -7.48 9.58 8.59
N PHE A 250 -8.57 9.11 9.21
CA PHE A 250 -8.61 7.80 9.88
C PHE A 250 -8.64 6.61 8.91
N SER A 251 -9.28 6.76 7.76
CA SER A 251 -9.16 5.77 6.67
C SER A 251 -7.71 5.69 6.18
N GLY A 252 -7.05 6.83 5.93
CA GLY A 252 -5.62 6.88 5.61
C GLY A 252 -4.72 6.26 6.68
N PHE A 253 -5.07 6.43 7.96
CA PHE A 253 -4.38 5.79 9.08
C PHE A 253 -4.44 4.26 9.02
N GLY A 254 -5.57 3.67 8.61
CA GLY A 254 -5.69 2.23 8.37
C GLY A 254 -4.82 1.76 7.20
N ILE A 255 -4.84 2.49 6.07
CA ILE A 255 -4.05 2.17 4.87
C ILE A 255 -2.55 2.14 5.18
N GLY A 256 -2.07 3.10 5.98
CA GLY A 256 -0.64 3.20 6.34
C GLY A 256 -0.08 1.95 7.04
N GLY A 257 -0.93 1.23 7.78
CA GLY A 257 -0.56 -0.02 8.43
C GLY A 257 -0.77 -1.26 7.58
N ALA A 258 -1.81 -1.28 6.76
CA ALA A 258 -2.18 -2.47 5.99
C ALA A 258 -1.11 -2.87 4.96
N VAL A 259 -0.58 -1.92 4.19
CA VAL A 259 0.43 -2.17 3.14
C VAL A 259 1.69 -2.87 3.67
N PRO A 260 2.44 -2.33 4.65
CA PRO A 260 3.64 -3.00 5.16
C PRO A 260 3.33 -4.34 5.81
N THR A 261 2.20 -4.46 6.53
CA THR A 261 1.81 -5.71 7.17
C THR A 261 1.48 -6.81 6.15
N VAL A 262 0.82 -6.49 5.04
CA VAL A 262 0.55 -7.43 3.94
C VAL A 262 1.87 -7.99 3.38
N PHE A 263 2.83 -7.11 3.08
CA PHE A 263 4.11 -7.54 2.54
C PHE A 263 4.90 -8.39 3.54
N SER A 264 4.98 -7.98 4.81
CA SER A 264 5.65 -8.76 5.86
C SER A 264 5.00 -10.13 6.02
N TYR A 265 3.68 -10.19 6.19
CA TYR A 265 2.94 -11.42 6.44
C TYR A 265 3.10 -12.43 5.29
N PHE A 266 2.94 -11.99 4.05
CA PHE A 266 3.15 -12.88 2.91
C PHE A 266 4.59 -13.38 2.83
N SER A 267 5.54 -12.49 3.12
CA SER A 267 6.96 -12.78 3.00
C SER A 267 7.50 -13.74 4.05
N GLU A 268 6.82 -13.85 5.20
CA GLU A 268 7.15 -14.81 6.26
C GLU A 268 6.66 -16.23 5.92
N VAL A 269 5.62 -16.37 5.10
CA VAL A 269 5.05 -17.69 4.71
C VAL A 269 5.67 -18.23 3.42
N LEU A 270 6.57 -17.46 2.79
CA LEU A 270 7.22 -17.82 1.52
C LEU A 270 8.69 -18.19 1.71
N ALA A 271 9.10 -19.27 1.04
CA ALA A 271 10.51 -19.65 0.93
C ALA A 271 11.33 -18.58 0.19
N ARG A 272 12.59 -18.38 0.63
CA ARG A 272 13.51 -17.35 0.13
C ARG A 272 13.68 -17.29 -1.39
N GLU A 273 13.68 -18.43 -2.07
CA GLU A 273 13.89 -18.52 -3.52
C GLU A 273 12.76 -17.85 -4.32
N LYS A 274 11.51 -18.10 -3.95
CA LYS A 274 10.32 -17.60 -4.69
C LYS A 274 9.74 -16.32 -4.11
N ARG A 275 10.19 -15.92 -2.91
CA ARG A 275 9.69 -14.74 -2.19
C ARG A 275 9.67 -13.48 -3.06
N GLY A 276 10.73 -13.20 -3.80
CA GLY A 276 10.80 -11.99 -4.64
C GLY A 276 9.80 -11.97 -5.80
N GLU A 277 9.60 -13.12 -6.44
CA GLU A 277 8.69 -13.26 -7.57
C GLU A 277 7.25 -13.03 -7.13
N HIS A 278 6.78 -13.79 -6.14
CA HIS A 278 5.40 -13.68 -5.67
C HIS A 278 5.10 -12.32 -5.02
N LEU A 279 6.07 -11.68 -4.36
CA LEU A 279 5.88 -10.34 -3.81
C LEU A 279 5.67 -9.30 -4.93
N SER A 280 6.35 -9.49 -6.08
CA SER A 280 6.14 -8.66 -7.27
C SER A 280 4.76 -8.91 -7.90
N TRP A 281 4.34 -10.17 -8.01
CA TRP A 281 2.97 -10.51 -8.44
C TRP A 281 1.91 -9.91 -7.50
N LEU A 282 2.19 -9.84 -6.19
CA LEU A 282 1.27 -9.29 -5.19
C LEU A 282 1.03 -7.80 -5.44
N CYS A 283 2.08 -7.03 -5.78
CA CYS A 283 1.96 -5.60 -6.11
C CYS A 283 0.99 -5.31 -7.26
N MET A 284 0.73 -6.27 -8.16
CA MET A 284 -0.22 -6.05 -9.25
C MET A 284 -1.66 -5.90 -8.76
N PHE A 285 -2.02 -6.49 -7.62
CA PHE A 285 -3.36 -6.32 -7.03
C PHE A 285 -3.64 -4.87 -6.66
N TRP A 286 -2.63 -4.11 -6.26
CA TRP A 286 -2.79 -2.68 -6.00
C TRP A 286 -3.26 -1.91 -7.24
N MET A 287 -2.70 -2.26 -8.41
CA MET A 287 -3.08 -1.67 -9.70
C MET A 287 -4.44 -2.14 -10.19
N ILE A 288 -4.77 -3.43 -9.96
CA ILE A 288 -6.13 -3.95 -10.19
C ILE A 288 -7.14 -3.13 -9.38
N GLY A 289 -6.78 -2.73 -8.15
CA GLY A 289 -7.56 -1.81 -7.34
C GLY A 289 -7.78 -0.45 -8.00
N GLY A 290 -6.72 0.15 -8.56
CA GLY A 290 -6.83 1.40 -9.31
C GLY A 290 -7.74 1.32 -10.54
N ILE A 291 -7.69 0.19 -11.26
CA ILE A 291 -8.56 -0.07 -12.42
C ILE A 291 -10.01 -0.29 -11.99
N TYR A 292 -10.22 -1.01 -10.89
CA TYR A 292 -11.54 -1.16 -10.31
C TYR A 292 -12.12 0.20 -9.91
N ALA A 293 -11.33 1.05 -9.23
CA ALA A 293 -11.74 2.39 -8.83
C ALA A 293 -12.09 3.27 -10.04
N SER A 294 -11.25 3.29 -11.09
CA SER A 294 -11.52 4.08 -12.30
C SER A 294 -12.72 3.56 -13.10
N ALA A 295 -12.90 2.23 -13.19
CA ALA A 295 -14.06 1.61 -13.82
C ALA A 295 -15.37 1.93 -13.08
N MET A 296 -15.36 1.85 -11.74
CA MET A 296 -16.53 2.17 -10.92
C MET A 296 -16.83 3.68 -10.93
N ALA A 297 -15.79 4.53 -10.95
CA ALA A 297 -15.95 5.98 -11.09
C ALA A 297 -16.63 6.32 -12.43
N TRP A 298 -16.16 5.71 -13.52
CA TRP A 298 -16.74 5.85 -14.85
C TRP A 298 -18.18 5.30 -14.93
N ALA A 299 -18.50 4.20 -14.26
CA ALA A 299 -19.83 3.60 -14.30
C ALA A 299 -20.87 4.33 -13.42
N ILE A 300 -20.45 4.99 -12.33
CA ILE A 300 -21.38 5.53 -11.32
C ILE A 300 -21.48 7.06 -11.36
N ILE A 301 -20.35 7.76 -11.48
CA ILE A 301 -20.32 9.23 -11.33
C ILE A 301 -21.04 9.97 -12.46
N PRO A 302 -20.83 9.66 -13.77
CA PRO A 302 -21.48 10.40 -14.86
C PRO A 302 -22.96 10.03 -15.05
N HIS A 303 -23.45 8.95 -14.45
CA HIS A 303 -24.85 8.54 -14.57
C HIS A 303 -25.67 9.10 -13.40
N TYR A 304 -26.32 10.25 -13.61
CA TYR A 304 -27.14 10.96 -12.60
C TYR A 304 -28.34 10.18 -12.04
N GLY A 305 -28.68 9.02 -12.61
CA GLY A 305 -29.84 8.21 -12.20
C GLY A 305 -29.74 7.57 -10.80
N TRP A 306 -28.58 7.68 -10.13
CA TRP A 306 -28.33 7.14 -8.78
C TRP A 306 -28.38 8.20 -7.68
N SER A 307 -28.75 9.44 -8.01
CA SER A 307 -28.96 10.49 -7.01
C SER A 307 -30.32 10.30 -6.35
N PHE A 308 -30.34 9.78 -5.11
CA PHE A 308 -31.55 9.63 -4.32
C PHE A 308 -31.64 10.78 -3.32
N SER A 309 -32.69 11.60 -3.44
CA SER A 309 -33.00 12.63 -2.46
C SER A 309 -33.91 12.01 -1.39
N MET A 310 -33.39 11.76 -0.18
CA MET A 310 -34.19 11.25 0.93
C MET A 310 -34.64 12.43 1.80
N GLY A 311 -35.75 13.07 1.39
CA GLY A 311 -36.36 14.21 2.08
C GLY A 311 -35.68 15.56 1.78
N SER A 312 -36.15 16.62 2.45
CA SER A 312 -35.74 18.02 2.18
C SER A 312 -34.31 18.39 2.61
N ALA A 313 -33.58 17.51 3.31
CA ALA A 313 -32.30 17.84 3.95
C ALA A 313 -31.11 16.94 3.55
N TYR A 314 -31.35 15.76 2.95
CA TYR A 314 -30.29 14.82 2.58
C TYR A 314 -30.26 14.58 1.07
N GLN A 315 -29.30 15.23 0.39
CA GLN A 315 -29.00 14.99 -1.02
C GLN A 315 -27.90 13.92 -1.13
N PHE A 316 -28.24 12.73 -1.64
CA PHE A 316 -27.31 11.62 -1.81
C PHE A 316 -26.76 11.63 -3.26
N HIS A 317 -25.66 12.34 -3.48
CA HIS A 317 -25.02 12.44 -4.80
C HIS A 317 -24.31 11.14 -5.23
N SER A 318 -24.21 10.90 -6.54
CA SER A 318 -23.62 9.68 -7.15
C SER A 318 -22.21 9.34 -6.65
N TRP A 319 -21.40 10.35 -6.30
CA TRP A 319 -20.04 10.13 -5.79
C TRP A 319 -20.02 9.46 -4.39
N ARG A 320 -21.09 9.60 -3.58
CA ARG A 320 -21.22 8.93 -2.28
C ARG A 320 -21.49 7.44 -2.46
N VAL A 321 -22.31 7.09 -3.45
CA VAL A 321 -22.55 5.68 -3.84
C VAL A 321 -21.25 5.05 -4.34
N PHE A 322 -20.46 5.77 -5.14
CA PHE A 322 -19.15 5.32 -5.58
C PHE A 322 -18.23 4.95 -4.40
N VAL A 323 -18.15 5.80 -3.37
CA VAL A 323 -17.36 5.51 -2.15
C VAL A 323 -17.85 4.23 -1.44
N ILE A 324 -19.17 4.01 -1.35
CA ILE A 324 -19.73 2.79 -0.74
C ILE A 324 -19.34 1.54 -1.55
N VAL A 325 -19.46 1.60 -2.87
CA VAL A 325 -19.08 0.49 -3.77
C VAL A 325 -17.59 0.18 -3.70
N CYS A 326 -16.76 1.21 -3.50
CA CYS A 326 -15.32 1.08 -3.28
C CYS A 326 -14.94 0.47 -1.92
N ALA A 327 -15.78 0.63 -0.90
CA ALA A 327 -15.57 -0.01 0.40
C ALA A 327 -15.89 -1.53 0.40
N LEU A 328 -16.64 -2.05 -0.59
CA LEU A 328 -17.06 -3.46 -0.63
C LEU A 328 -15.88 -4.45 -0.69
N PRO A 329 -14.85 -4.29 -1.54
CA PRO A 329 -13.68 -5.16 -1.54
C PRO A 329 -12.92 -5.16 -0.21
N CYS A 330 -12.95 -4.06 0.55
CA CYS A 330 -12.39 -3.99 1.90
C CYS A 330 -13.15 -4.91 2.87
N VAL A 331 -14.48 -4.91 2.83
CA VAL A 331 -15.28 -5.82 3.65
C VAL A 331 -15.03 -7.29 3.27
N CYS A 332 -14.99 -7.60 1.97
CA CYS A 332 -14.70 -8.95 1.49
C CYS A 332 -13.31 -9.45 1.94
N SER A 333 -12.30 -8.58 1.93
CA SER A 333 -10.94 -8.93 2.35
C SER A 333 -10.82 -9.10 3.86
N VAL A 334 -11.50 -8.27 4.67
CA VAL A 334 -11.60 -8.49 6.13
C VAL A 334 -12.20 -9.85 6.43
N VAL A 335 -13.32 -10.21 5.79
CA VAL A 335 -13.94 -11.53 5.96
C VAL A 335 -12.97 -12.64 5.55
N ALA A 336 -12.31 -12.51 4.39
CA ALA A 336 -11.35 -13.52 3.93
C ALA A 336 -10.15 -13.70 4.89
N LEU A 337 -9.65 -12.60 5.48
CA LEU A 337 -8.56 -12.62 6.46
C LEU A 337 -8.94 -13.30 7.78
N THR A 338 -10.22 -13.30 8.16
CA THR A 338 -10.65 -14.02 9.37
C THR A 338 -10.43 -15.53 9.25
N PHE A 339 -10.42 -16.09 8.03
CA PHE A 339 -10.20 -17.52 7.80
C PHE A 339 -8.72 -17.92 7.69
N MET A 340 -7.80 -16.96 7.59
CA MET A 340 -6.37 -17.26 7.48
C MET A 340 -5.72 -17.36 8.87
N PRO A 341 -4.72 -18.23 9.07
CA PRO A 341 -4.02 -18.35 10.35
C PRO A 341 -2.99 -17.22 10.55
N GLU A 342 -2.52 -17.02 11.78
CA GLU A 342 -1.44 -16.06 12.08
C GLU A 342 -0.11 -16.50 11.46
N SER A 343 0.87 -15.60 11.35
CA SER A 343 2.20 -15.96 10.85
C SER A 343 2.91 -16.96 11.78
N PRO A 344 3.37 -18.12 11.29
CA PRO A 344 4.08 -19.08 12.13
C PRO A 344 5.42 -18.54 12.62
N ARG A 345 6.10 -17.68 11.84
CA ARG A 345 7.33 -16.99 12.29
C ARG A 345 7.07 -16.11 13.50
N PHE A 346 6.01 -15.31 13.47
CA PHE A 346 5.62 -14.47 14.61
C PHE A 346 5.33 -15.30 15.85
N LEU A 347 4.60 -16.41 15.71
CA LEU A 347 4.25 -17.26 16.85
C LEU A 347 5.49 -17.90 17.49
N LEU A 348 6.50 -18.25 16.69
CA LEU A 348 7.79 -18.72 17.22
C LEU A 348 8.56 -17.60 17.93
N GLU A 349 8.57 -16.38 17.41
CA GLU A 349 9.19 -15.20 18.04
C GLU A 349 8.51 -14.85 19.39
N VAL A 350 7.19 -15.08 19.51
CA VAL A 350 6.42 -14.86 20.75
C VAL A 350 6.49 -16.04 21.72
N GLY A 351 7.08 -17.18 21.33
CA GLY A 351 7.18 -18.38 22.17
C GLY A 351 5.92 -19.26 22.19
N LYS A 352 4.95 -19.03 21.29
CA LYS A 352 3.75 -19.86 21.12
C LYS A 352 4.01 -21.04 20.19
N HIS A 353 4.78 -22.01 20.68
CA HIS A 353 5.25 -23.16 19.90
C HIS A 353 4.12 -24.04 19.35
N ASP A 354 3.13 -24.36 20.17
CA ASP A 354 2.05 -25.26 19.78
C ASP A 354 1.20 -24.68 18.65
N GLU A 355 0.86 -23.39 18.73
CA GLU A 355 0.12 -22.67 17.69
C GLU A 355 0.95 -22.60 16.39
N ALA A 356 2.25 -22.28 16.49
CA ALA A 356 3.15 -22.23 15.34
C ALA A 356 3.26 -23.60 14.65
N TRP A 357 3.38 -24.67 15.45
CA TRP A 357 3.47 -26.05 14.97
C TRP A 357 2.21 -26.48 14.23
N MET A 358 1.03 -26.21 14.79
CA MET A 358 -0.24 -26.52 14.15
C MET A 358 -0.38 -25.84 12.79
N ILE A 359 0.05 -24.58 12.67
CA ILE A 359 -0.03 -23.83 11.42
C ILE A 359 1.01 -24.35 10.41
N LEU A 360 2.24 -24.64 10.83
CA LEU A 360 3.26 -25.23 9.95
C LEU A 360 2.81 -26.59 9.42
N LYS A 361 2.24 -27.44 10.29
CA LYS A 361 1.64 -28.71 9.89
C LYS A 361 0.49 -28.51 8.91
N GLN A 362 -0.40 -27.55 9.16
CA GLN A 362 -1.49 -27.21 8.24
C GLN A 362 -0.97 -26.78 6.86
N ILE A 363 0.09 -25.97 6.81
CA ILE A 363 0.74 -25.53 5.56
C ILE A 363 1.33 -26.74 4.83
N HIS A 364 2.12 -27.56 5.53
CA HIS A 364 2.74 -28.76 5.00
C HIS A 364 1.68 -29.74 4.44
N ASP A 365 0.67 -30.10 5.23
CA ASP A 365 -0.37 -31.05 4.85
C ASP A 365 -1.19 -30.55 3.66
N THR A 366 -1.53 -29.26 3.64
CA THR A 366 -2.26 -28.65 2.52
C THR A 366 -1.45 -28.68 1.22
N ASN A 367 -0.13 -28.47 1.32
CA ASN A 367 0.76 -28.47 0.16
C ASN A 367 1.09 -29.88 -0.33
N MET A 368 1.33 -30.82 0.58
CA MET A 368 1.63 -32.20 0.26
C MET A 368 0.41 -32.96 -0.29
N ARG A 369 -0.79 -32.70 0.27
CA ARG A 369 -2.05 -33.20 -0.29
C ARG A 369 -2.31 -32.69 -1.70
N ALA A 370 -1.94 -31.43 -1.99
CA ALA A 370 -2.02 -30.87 -3.34
C ALA A 370 -1.04 -31.50 -4.34
N ARG A 371 0.09 -32.02 -3.86
CA ARG A 371 1.11 -32.71 -4.66
C ARG A 371 0.87 -34.22 -4.79
N GLY A 372 -0.15 -34.77 -4.13
CA GLY A 372 -0.45 -36.20 -4.13
C GLY A 372 0.48 -37.04 -3.26
N GLN A 373 1.19 -36.45 -2.28
CA GLN A 373 2.09 -37.16 -1.35
C GLN A 373 1.69 -36.93 0.12
N PRO A 374 0.51 -37.39 0.57
CA PRO A 374 0.00 -37.08 1.92
C PRO A 374 0.81 -37.72 3.08
N GLU A 375 1.69 -38.68 2.80
CA GLU A 375 2.37 -39.51 3.81
C GLU A 375 3.73 -38.98 4.29
N LYS A 376 4.22 -37.85 3.76
CA LYS A 376 5.49 -37.28 4.25
C LYS A 376 5.30 -36.79 5.70
N VAL A 377 6.02 -37.41 6.63
CA VAL A 377 5.98 -37.02 8.04
C VAL A 377 6.78 -35.74 8.22
N PHE A 378 6.13 -34.72 8.77
CA PHE A 378 6.79 -33.47 9.12
C PHE A 378 7.50 -33.63 10.47
N THR A 379 8.82 -33.83 10.45
CA THR A 379 9.65 -33.95 11.66
C THR A 379 10.54 -32.72 11.81
N VAL A 380 10.27 -31.88 12.79
CA VAL A 380 11.16 -30.77 13.15
C VAL A 380 11.80 -31.07 14.49
N ASN A 381 13.13 -31.14 14.49
CA ASN A 381 13.90 -31.25 15.72
C ASN A 381 13.83 -29.91 16.48
N ARG A 382 13.70 -29.98 17.81
CA ARG A 382 13.61 -28.87 18.78
C ARG A 382 14.03 -27.50 18.21
N ILE A 383 13.04 -26.63 18.02
CA ILE A 383 13.25 -25.22 17.69
C ILE A 383 13.79 -24.53 18.94
N LYS A 384 14.96 -23.90 18.87
CA LYS A 384 15.45 -23.03 19.97
C LYS A 384 14.72 -21.70 19.86
N THR A 385 14.01 -21.30 20.91
CA THR A 385 13.42 -19.95 20.97
C THR A 385 14.28 -19.00 21.79
N PRO A 386 14.32 -17.71 21.40
CA PRO A 386 14.96 -16.70 22.22
C PRO A 386 14.28 -16.66 23.59
N LYS A 387 15.08 -16.68 24.67
CA LYS A 387 14.57 -16.47 26.04
C LYS A 387 13.90 -15.10 26.09
N GLN A 388 12.61 -15.07 26.39
CA GLN A 388 11.88 -13.84 26.61
C GLN A 388 12.33 -13.27 27.97
N ILE A 389 13.18 -12.25 27.95
CA ILE A 389 13.49 -11.50 29.15
C ILE A 389 12.20 -10.74 29.47
N ASP A 390 11.53 -11.14 30.55
CA ASP A 390 10.48 -10.33 31.16
C ASP A 390 11.14 -9.01 31.61
N GLU A 391 11.26 -8.06 30.69
CA GLU A 391 11.61 -6.68 31.02
C GLU A 391 10.46 -6.14 31.86
N LEU A 392 10.63 -6.33 33.17
CA LEU A 392 10.09 -5.59 34.29
C LEU A 392 9.16 -4.44 33.90
N ILE A 393 7.95 -4.78 33.50
CA ILE A 393 6.79 -3.91 33.60
C ILE A 393 5.78 -4.68 34.43
N GLU A 394 6.22 -5.05 35.64
CA GLU A 394 5.35 -4.98 36.80
C GLU A 394 4.97 -3.49 36.92
N ILE A 395 4.03 -3.00 36.07
CA ILE A 395 3.27 -1.80 36.42
C ILE A 395 2.55 -2.21 37.69
N GLN A 396 3.19 -1.85 38.79
CA GLN A 396 2.67 -1.83 40.14
C GLN A 396 1.16 -1.66 40.07
N SER A 397 0.45 -2.76 40.30
CA SER A 397 -0.99 -2.94 40.15
C SER A 397 -1.82 -1.99 41.04
N ASP A 398 -1.14 -1.15 41.83
CA ASP A 398 -1.67 -0.31 42.90
C ASP A 398 -1.80 1.19 42.61
N THR A 399 -1.68 1.66 41.37
CA THR A 399 -1.94 3.09 41.07
C THR A 399 -3.03 3.37 40.03
N GLY A 400 -4.25 3.64 40.55
CA GLY A 400 -5.17 4.64 39.98
C GLY A 400 -6.17 4.22 38.89
N THR A 401 -7.13 5.13 38.67
CA THR A 401 -8.32 5.04 37.80
C THR A 401 -8.04 4.53 36.37
N TRP A 402 -9.04 3.91 35.74
CA TRP A 402 -8.91 3.22 34.45
C TRP A 402 -8.28 4.06 33.32
N TYR A 403 -8.53 5.38 33.26
CA TYR A 403 -7.94 6.27 32.27
C TYR A 403 -6.43 6.47 32.45
N ARG A 404 -5.92 6.46 33.69
CA ARG A 404 -4.48 6.54 33.97
C ARG A 404 -3.77 5.26 33.53
N ARG A 405 -4.37 4.09 33.78
CA ARG A 405 -3.83 2.80 33.29
C ARG A 405 -3.77 2.75 31.77
N CYS A 406 -4.83 3.20 31.11
CA CYS A 406 -4.88 3.29 29.65
C CYS A 406 -3.79 4.24 29.12
N PHE A 407 -3.66 5.43 29.71
CA PHE A 407 -2.64 6.40 29.31
C PHE A 407 -1.22 5.90 29.52
N VAL A 408 -0.94 5.28 30.67
CA VAL A 408 0.38 4.67 30.94
C VAL A 408 0.66 3.58 29.92
N ARG A 409 -0.28 2.65 29.69
CA ARG A 409 -0.13 1.57 28.72
C ARG A 409 0.13 2.11 27.31
N ILE A 410 -0.69 3.03 26.82
CA ILE A 410 -0.47 3.68 25.51
C ILE A 410 0.91 4.33 25.44
N ARG A 411 1.34 5.04 26.49
CA ARG A 411 2.65 5.69 26.53
C ARG A 411 3.80 4.68 26.50
N THR A 412 3.70 3.58 27.25
CA THR A 412 4.73 2.53 27.27
C THR A 412 4.79 1.80 25.93
N GLU A 413 3.63 1.52 25.33
CA GLU A 413 3.55 0.91 24.00
C GLU A 413 4.17 1.82 22.94
N LEU A 414 3.79 3.11 22.90
CA LEU A 414 4.35 4.11 21.99
C LEU A 414 5.86 4.29 22.18
N TYR A 415 6.33 4.26 23.42
CA TYR A 415 7.76 4.32 23.72
C TYR A 415 8.50 3.09 23.17
N GLY A 416 7.91 1.89 23.29
CA GLY A 416 8.45 0.69 22.67
C GLY A 416 8.50 0.77 21.13
N ILE A 417 7.44 1.28 20.50
CA ILE A 417 7.39 1.50 19.04
C ILE A 417 8.50 2.48 18.61
N TRP A 418 8.67 3.57 19.36
CA TRP A 418 9.74 4.54 19.12
C TRP A 418 11.13 3.92 19.26
N LEU A 419 11.34 3.04 20.24
CA LEU A 419 12.61 2.34 20.43
C LEU A 419 12.93 1.41 19.26
N THR A 420 11.94 0.65 18.78
CA THR A 420 12.07 -0.20 17.58
C THR A 420 12.41 0.63 16.34
N PHE A 421 11.73 1.77 16.16
CA PHE A 421 12.03 2.69 15.07
C PHE A 421 13.48 3.21 15.12
N MET A 422 13.96 3.59 16.31
CA MET A 422 15.35 4.05 16.48
C MET A 422 16.36 2.93 16.24
N ARG A 423 16.00 1.67 16.50
CA ARG A 423 16.86 0.49 16.22
C ARG A 423 17.18 0.35 14.73
N CYS A 424 16.28 0.78 13.83
CA CYS A 424 16.54 0.79 12.38
C CYS A 424 17.68 1.74 11.96
N PHE A 425 18.03 2.72 12.80
CA PHE A 425 19.13 3.67 12.58
C PHE A 425 20.42 3.29 13.31
N ASN A 426 20.44 2.17 14.03
CA ASN A 426 21.63 1.63 14.67
C ASN A 426 22.38 0.64 13.76
N TYR A 427 23.66 0.44 14.05
CA TYR A 427 24.49 -0.57 13.37
C TYR A 427 23.96 -1.98 13.70
N PRO A 428 23.92 -2.95 12.75
CA PRO A 428 24.48 -2.94 11.39
C PRO A 428 23.53 -2.50 10.26
N VAL A 429 22.23 -2.36 10.52
CA VAL A 429 21.21 -2.12 9.47
C VAL A 429 21.14 -0.67 8.97
N LYS A 430 21.71 0.28 9.72
CA LYS A 430 21.70 1.74 9.44
C LYS A 430 21.97 2.10 7.98
N ASP A 431 23.03 1.58 7.39
CA ASP A 431 23.45 1.97 6.04
C ASP A 431 22.44 1.51 4.98
N ASN A 432 21.85 0.33 5.17
CA ASN A 432 20.83 -0.20 4.27
C ASN A 432 19.53 0.58 4.43
N THR A 433 19.14 0.90 5.66
CA THR A 433 17.97 1.73 5.98
C THR A 433 18.07 3.11 5.31
N ILE A 434 19.20 3.81 5.46
CA ILE A 434 19.38 5.15 4.87
C ILE A 434 19.29 5.10 3.34
N LYS A 435 19.95 4.12 2.71
CA LYS A 435 19.91 3.94 1.25
C LYS A 435 18.49 3.64 0.75
N LEU A 436 17.78 2.73 1.42
CA LEU A 436 16.41 2.37 1.06
C LEU A 436 15.44 3.55 1.24
N THR A 437 15.58 4.31 2.34
CA THR A 437 14.76 5.51 2.58
C THR A 437 15.00 6.57 1.50
N ALA A 438 16.24 6.82 1.10
CA ALA A 438 16.54 7.77 0.03
C ALA A 438 15.93 7.34 -1.32
N VAL A 439 16.04 6.05 -1.67
CA VAL A 439 15.43 5.50 -2.90
C VAL A 439 13.91 5.59 -2.84
N TRP A 440 13.30 5.22 -1.71
CA TRP A 440 11.84 5.26 -1.56
C TRP A 440 11.30 6.69 -1.56
N PHE A 441 12.00 7.64 -0.93
CA PHE A 441 11.64 9.05 -0.91
C PHE A 441 11.67 9.65 -2.33
N THR A 442 12.74 9.41 -3.09
CA THR A 442 12.87 9.90 -4.47
C THR A 442 11.83 9.28 -5.41
N LEU A 443 11.56 7.97 -5.28
CA LEU A 443 10.50 7.29 -6.02
C LEU A 443 9.11 7.84 -5.66
N SER A 444 8.83 8.03 -4.37
CA SER A 444 7.53 8.53 -3.90
C SER A 444 7.30 9.99 -4.32
N PHE A 445 8.33 10.83 -4.21
CA PHE A 445 8.29 12.21 -4.68
C PHE A 445 8.05 12.28 -6.18
N GLY A 446 8.74 11.43 -6.96
CA GLY A 446 8.52 11.36 -8.41
C GLY A 446 7.11 10.88 -8.77
N TYR A 447 6.67 9.75 -8.22
CA TYR A 447 5.39 9.14 -8.57
C TYR A 447 4.20 9.97 -8.05
N TYR A 448 4.09 10.15 -6.74
CA TYR A 448 2.96 10.86 -6.14
C TYR A 448 3.02 12.36 -6.42
N GLY A 449 4.22 12.97 -6.34
CA GLY A 449 4.41 14.39 -6.61
C GLY A 449 4.02 14.78 -8.03
N LEU A 450 4.51 14.06 -9.05
CA LEU A 450 4.10 14.33 -10.44
C LEU A 450 2.63 13.99 -10.69
N SER A 451 2.10 12.93 -10.08
CA SER A 451 0.68 12.57 -10.24
C SER A 451 -0.29 13.64 -9.73
N VAL A 452 0.08 14.36 -8.67
CA VAL A 452 -0.74 15.46 -8.11
C VAL A 452 -0.43 16.78 -8.83
N TRP A 453 0.83 17.03 -9.17
CA TRP A 453 1.26 18.28 -9.80
C TRP A 453 0.78 18.40 -11.25
N PHE A 454 0.79 17.33 -12.03
CA PHE A 454 0.48 17.39 -13.45
C PHE A 454 -0.96 17.83 -13.76
N PRO A 455 -2.02 17.28 -13.10
CA PRO A 455 -3.38 17.77 -13.28
C PRO A 455 -3.56 19.23 -12.86
N ASP A 456 -2.89 19.66 -11.78
CA ASP A 456 -2.98 21.03 -11.28
C ASP A 456 -2.32 22.03 -12.25
N VAL A 457 -1.16 21.68 -12.81
CA VAL A 457 -0.51 22.46 -13.87
C VAL A 457 -1.40 22.55 -15.11
N ILE A 458 -2.00 21.45 -15.55
CA ILE A 458 -2.94 21.48 -16.69
C ILE A 458 -4.11 22.40 -16.39
N LYS A 459 -4.70 22.29 -15.19
CA LYS A 459 -5.81 23.16 -14.75
C LYS A 459 -5.38 24.63 -14.74
N HIS A 460 -4.17 24.92 -14.27
CA HIS A 460 -3.61 26.26 -14.26
C HIS A 460 -3.40 26.81 -15.68
N LEU A 461 -2.79 26.02 -16.57
CA LEU A 461 -2.59 26.39 -17.98
C LEU A 461 -3.93 26.62 -18.70
N GLN A 462 -4.93 25.77 -18.45
CA GLN A 462 -6.29 25.96 -18.96
C GLN A 462 -6.93 27.23 -18.40
N SER A 463 -6.70 27.54 -17.12
CA SER A 463 -7.20 28.78 -16.51
C SER A 463 -6.55 30.03 -17.09
N ASP A 464 -5.25 29.96 -17.40
CA ASP A 464 -4.50 31.05 -18.05
C ASP A 464 -4.95 31.24 -19.51
N GLU A 465 -5.13 30.14 -20.25
CA GLU A 465 -5.67 30.19 -21.61
C GLU A 465 -7.09 30.76 -21.61
N TYR A 466 -7.92 30.34 -20.65
CA TYR A 466 -9.26 30.89 -20.46
C TYR A 466 -9.21 32.39 -20.14
N ALA A 467 -8.36 32.82 -19.21
CA ALA A 467 -8.17 34.24 -18.88
C ALA A 467 -7.64 35.06 -20.07
N SER A 468 -6.83 34.47 -20.95
CA SER A 468 -6.31 35.14 -22.15
C SER A 468 -7.40 35.42 -23.20
N LYS A 469 -8.47 34.62 -23.20
CA LYS A 469 -9.62 34.74 -24.14
C LYS A 469 -10.74 35.64 -23.62
N VAL A 470 -10.50 36.40 -22.54
CA VAL A 470 -11.50 37.32 -21.95
C VAL A 470 -11.89 38.39 -22.96
N LYS A 471 -13.20 38.53 -23.21
CA LYS A 471 -13.74 39.62 -24.03
C LYS A 471 -13.99 40.83 -23.14
N ARG A 472 -13.37 41.97 -23.46
CA ARG A 472 -13.57 43.24 -22.75
C ARG A 472 -14.46 44.15 -23.55
N PHE A 473 -15.53 44.62 -22.93
CA PHE A 473 -16.44 45.60 -23.48
C PHE A 473 -16.41 46.86 -22.63
N ASN A 474 -16.33 48.04 -23.25
CA ASN A 474 -16.19 49.30 -22.52
C ASN A 474 -17.16 50.36 -23.08
N GLY A 475 -17.88 51.04 -22.19
CA GLY A 475 -18.77 52.14 -22.55
C GLY A 475 -20.02 51.68 -23.33
N GLU A 476 -20.45 50.44 -23.13
CA GLU A 476 -21.65 49.92 -23.79
C GLU A 476 -22.89 50.60 -23.26
N ARG A 477 -23.76 51.07 -24.16
CA ARG A 477 -25.08 51.57 -23.80
C ARG A 477 -26.13 50.71 -24.48
N ILE A 478 -26.78 49.88 -23.70
CA ILE A 478 -27.81 48.95 -24.16
C ILE A 478 -29.13 49.39 -23.56
N SER A 479 -30.18 49.37 -24.37
CA SER A 479 -31.51 49.71 -23.90
C SER A 479 -32.57 48.87 -24.58
N ASP A 480 -33.61 48.52 -23.83
CA ASP A 480 -34.78 47.77 -24.27
C ASP A 480 -34.44 46.40 -24.90
N PHE A 481 -33.35 45.75 -24.46
CA PHE A 481 -32.92 44.45 -24.95
C PHE A 481 -33.29 43.31 -24.00
N SER A 482 -33.59 42.13 -24.56
CA SER A 482 -33.87 40.92 -23.79
C SER A 482 -32.78 39.89 -24.06
N PHE A 483 -31.89 39.73 -23.10
CA PHE A 483 -30.83 38.73 -23.11
C PHE A 483 -31.41 37.36 -22.72
N ASN A 484 -31.17 36.35 -23.55
CA ASN A 484 -31.66 34.97 -23.37
C ASN A 484 -30.58 33.91 -23.69
N PHE A 485 -29.30 34.31 -23.69
CA PHE A 485 -28.16 33.45 -24.00
C PHE A 485 -27.09 33.53 -22.92
N THR A 486 -26.25 32.51 -22.83
CA THR A 486 -25.17 32.42 -21.84
C THR A 486 -24.06 33.43 -22.16
N LEU A 487 -23.70 34.26 -21.18
CA LEU A 487 -22.49 35.07 -21.25
C LEU A 487 -21.34 34.32 -20.59
N GLU A 488 -20.24 34.16 -21.33
CA GLU A 488 -19.06 33.47 -20.86
C GLU A 488 -17.80 34.31 -21.09
N ASN A 489 -17.01 34.45 -20.02
CA ASN A 489 -15.67 35.04 -20.01
C ASN A 489 -15.62 36.49 -20.52
N GLN A 490 -16.43 37.36 -19.91
CA GLN A 490 -16.61 38.75 -20.36
C GLN A 490 -16.41 39.73 -19.20
N ILE A 491 -15.78 40.87 -19.48
CA ILE A 491 -15.67 41.99 -18.56
C ILE A 491 -16.29 43.21 -19.22
N HIS A 492 -17.32 43.76 -18.58
CA HIS A 492 -18.02 44.96 -19.03
C HIS A 492 -17.65 46.14 -18.11
N THR A 493 -17.04 47.18 -18.66
CA THR A 493 -16.62 48.38 -17.91
C THR A 493 -17.41 49.60 -18.37
N ASN A 494 -17.84 50.46 -17.45
CA ASN A 494 -18.60 51.68 -17.75
C ASN A 494 -19.88 51.42 -18.58
N GLY A 495 -20.54 50.28 -18.37
CA GLY A 495 -21.75 49.91 -19.09
C GLY A 495 -22.98 50.65 -18.56
N THR A 496 -23.92 50.98 -19.43
CA THR A 496 -25.22 51.55 -19.08
C THR A 496 -26.33 50.70 -19.68
N TYR A 497 -27.09 50.05 -18.82
CA TYR A 497 -28.19 49.14 -19.16
C TYR A 497 -29.51 49.75 -18.71
N ILE A 498 -30.45 49.94 -19.64
CA ILE A 498 -31.71 50.67 -19.40
C ILE A 498 -32.89 49.87 -19.93
N ASN A 499 -33.86 49.53 -19.07
CA ASN A 499 -35.03 48.72 -19.44
C ASN A 499 -34.68 47.31 -20.00
N ASP A 500 -33.51 46.78 -19.65
CA ASP A 500 -33.06 45.49 -20.16
C ASP A 500 -33.61 44.31 -19.32
N ARG A 501 -33.84 43.17 -19.99
CA ARG A 501 -34.32 41.94 -19.36
C ARG A 501 -33.33 40.82 -19.53
N PHE A 502 -32.90 40.23 -18.42
CA PHE A 502 -32.01 39.08 -18.36
C PHE A 502 -32.83 37.87 -17.91
N ILE A 503 -33.24 37.02 -18.86
CA ILE A 503 -34.19 35.93 -18.60
C ILE A 503 -33.58 34.59 -18.97
N MET A 504 -33.69 33.59 -18.09
CA MET A 504 -33.30 32.19 -18.34
C MET A 504 -31.88 32.04 -18.91
N MET A 505 -30.92 32.76 -18.33
CA MET A 505 -29.53 32.76 -18.80
C MET A 505 -28.54 32.34 -17.73
N LYS A 506 -27.31 32.09 -18.17
CA LYS A 506 -26.18 31.75 -17.30
C LYS A 506 -25.07 32.78 -17.47
N PHE A 507 -24.49 33.21 -16.35
CA PHE A 507 -23.24 33.97 -16.33
C PHE A 507 -22.09 33.05 -15.92
N LYS A 508 -21.05 32.96 -16.75
CA LYS A 508 -19.85 32.16 -16.46
C LYS A 508 -18.63 33.06 -16.54
N SER A 509 -18.03 33.34 -15.39
CA SER A 509 -16.86 34.23 -15.29
C SER A 509 -17.10 35.60 -15.94
N VAL A 510 -18.23 36.23 -15.60
CA VAL A 510 -18.61 37.56 -16.11
C VAL A 510 -18.41 38.60 -15.01
N THR A 511 -17.77 39.72 -15.32
CA THR A 511 -17.60 40.82 -14.35
C THR A 511 -18.13 42.12 -14.93
N PHE A 512 -18.96 42.82 -14.16
CA PHE A 512 -19.41 44.17 -14.46
C PHE A 512 -18.69 45.14 -13.53
N GLU A 513 -18.03 46.16 -14.09
CA GLU A 513 -17.31 47.20 -13.34
C GLU A 513 -17.85 48.57 -13.73
N ASP A 514 -18.05 49.45 -12.75
CA ASP A 514 -18.49 50.85 -12.94
C ASP A 514 -19.75 50.97 -13.80
N SER A 515 -20.69 50.02 -13.68
CA SER A 515 -21.83 49.90 -14.59
C SER A 515 -23.16 50.30 -13.92
N LEU A 516 -24.03 50.96 -14.69
CA LEU A 516 -25.35 51.40 -14.26
C LEU A 516 -26.43 50.49 -14.84
N PHE A 517 -27.27 49.94 -13.97
CA PHE A 517 -28.48 49.19 -14.33
C PHE A 517 -29.70 49.97 -13.89
N LYS A 518 -30.54 50.39 -14.83
CA LYS A 518 -31.74 51.17 -14.56
C LYS A 518 -32.98 50.47 -15.12
N ASN A 519 -33.98 50.25 -14.27
CA ASN A 519 -35.24 49.61 -14.63
C ASN A 519 -35.05 48.22 -15.30
N CYS A 520 -34.07 47.46 -14.82
CA CYS A 520 -33.73 46.15 -15.40
C CYS A 520 -34.45 45.00 -14.67
N LEU A 521 -34.61 43.85 -15.34
CA LEU A 521 -35.19 42.64 -14.76
C LEU A 521 -34.21 41.48 -14.89
N PHE A 522 -33.87 40.83 -13.78
CA PHE A 522 -33.13 39.56 -13.76
C PHE A 522 -34.07 38.45 -13.31
N GLU A 523 -34.38 37.52 -14.20
CA GLU A 523 -35.27 36.40 -13.95
C GLU A 523 -34.60 35.07 -14.31
N ASP A 524 -34.57 34.14 -13.35
CA ASP A 524 -34.05 32.80 -13.57
C ASP A 524 -32.57 32.74 -14.01
N VAL A 525 -31.76 33.65 -13.45
CA VAL A 525 -30.33 33.76 -13.76
C VAL A 525 -29.49 32.94 -12.79
N THR A 526 -28.58 32.11 -13.33
CA THR A 526 -27.57 31.37 -12.55
C THR A 526 -26.17 31.87 -12.90
N SER A 527 -25.29 32.04 -11.91
CA SER A 527 -24.00 32.69 -12.10
C SER A 527 -22.83 32.00 -11.40
N LEU A 528 -21.80 31.66 -12.18
CA LEU A 528 -20.54 31.08 -11.72
C LEU A 528 -19.44 32.15 -11.79
N SER A 529 -18.69 32.33 -10.70
CA SER A 529 -17.55 33.27 -10.63
C SER A 529 -17.86 34.66 -11.21
N THR A 530 -19.08 35.15 -10.97
CA THR A 530 -19.59 36.41 -11.51
C THR A 530 -19.61 37.48 -10.41
N TYR A 531 -19.13 38.68 -10.75
CA TYR A 531 -19.01 39.78 -9.80
C TYR A 531 -19.53 41.09 -10.40
N PHE A 532 -20.15 41.91 -9.55
CA PHE A 532 -20.54 43.28 -9.84
C PHE A 532 -19.72 44.19 -8.93
N ARG A 533 -18.90 45.05 -9.51
CA ARG A 533 -17.97 45.93 -8.79
C ARG A 533 -18.32 47.38 -9.07
N ASN A 534 -18.50 48.17 -8.01
CA ASN A 534 -18.86 49.58 -8.11
C ASN A 534 -20.04 49.84 -9.07
N CYS A 535 -21.04 48.96 -9.03
CA CYS A 535 -22.22 49.03 -9.90
C CYS A 535 -23.38 49.70 -9.17
N THR A 536 -24.20 50.45 -9.90
CA THR A 536 -25.42 51.08 -9.35
C THR A 536 -26.65 50.44 -9.96
N PHE A 537 -27.54 49.93 -9.11
CA PHE A 537 -28.83 49.34 -9.51
C PHE A 537 -29.97 50.27 -9.09
N ILE A 538 -30.76 50.73 -10.06
CA ILE A 538 -31.90 51.62 -9.84
C ILE A 538 -33.15 50.94 -10.37
N ASP A 539 -34.18 50.80 -9.54
CA ASP A 539 -35.47 50.18 -9.89
C ASP A 539 -35.31 48.80 -10.57
N THR A 540 -34.31 48.01 -10.14
CA THR A 540 -33.99 46.71 -10.77
C THR A 540 -34.57 45.56 -9.96
N ASN A 541 -35.30 44.65 -10.62
CA ASN A 541 -35.95 43.51 -9.95
C ASN A 541 -35.14 42.23 -10.16
N PHE A 542 -34.85 41.51 -9.06
CA PHE A 542 -34.18 40.22 -9.08
C PHE A 542 -35.17 39.13 -8.67
N SER A 543 -35.42 38.15 -9.54
CA SER A 543 -36.35 37.05 -9.31
C SER A 543 -35.69 35.70 -9.65
N ASN A 544 -35.74 34.73 -8.74
CA ASN A 544 -35.20 33.38 -8.98
C ASN A 544 -33.71 33.37 -9.39
N THR A 545 -32.90 34.23 -8.76
CA THR A 545 -31.46 34.35 -9.03
C THR A 545 -30.60 33.74 -7.92
N ASP A 546 -29.36 33.41 -8.25
CA ASP A 546 -28.34 32.91 -7.31
C ASP A 546 -27.36 34.02 -6.85
N PHE A 547 -27.77 35.29 -6.99
CA PHE A 547 -26.96 36.45 -6.61
C PHE A 547 -26.97 36.66 -5.10
N LYS A 548 -25.93 36.17 -4.43
CA LYS A 548 -25.67 36.40 -3.00
C LYS A 548 -24.90 37.70 -2.78
N GLN A 549 -24.98 38.25 -1.57
CA GLN A 549 -24.40 39.55 -1.22
C GLN A 549 -22.89 39.66 -1.54
N TYR A 550 -22.12 38.58 -1.40
CA TYR A 550 -20.67 38.59 -1.70
C TYR A 550 -20.33 38.79 -3.19
N LYS A 551 -21.29 38.61 -4.11
CA LYS A 551 -21.08 38.83 -5.56
C LYS A 551 -21.15 40.32 -5.91
N PHE A 552 -21.65 41.16 -5.01
CA PHE A 552 -21.73 42.62 -5.18
C PHE A 552 -20.67 43.28 -4.29
N ILE A 553 -19.69 43.92 -4.90
CA ILE A 553 -18.57 44.60 -4.25
C ILE A 553 -18.76 46.09 -4.47
N ASP A 554 -18.85 46.87 -3.39
CA ASP A 554 -19.03 48.32 -3.41
C ASP A 554 -20.17 48.79 -4.33
N SER A 555 -21.25 48.01 -4.43
CA SER A 555 -22.38 48.29 -5.33
C SER A 555 -23.56 48.87 -4.55
N GLU A 556 -24.24 49.85 -5.16
CA GLU A 556 -25.37 50.56 -4.56
C GLU A 556 -26.72 50.07 -5.14
N PHE A 557 -27.71 49.92 -4.28
CA PHE A 557 -29.06 49.49 -4.65
C PHE A 557 -30.09 50.55 -4.27
N ILE A 558 -30.82 51.06 -5.26
CA ILE A 558 -31.91 52.03 -5.10
C ILE A 558 -33.19 51.35 -5.58
N ASN A 559 -34.16 51.17 -4.68
CA ASN A 559 -35.48 50.58 -4.95
C ASN A 559 -35.44 49.25 -5.74
N SER A 560 -34.55 48.34 -5.36
CA SER A 560 -34.29 47.09 -6.09
C SER A 560 -34.63 45.86 -5.24
N PRO A 561 -35.80 45.20 -5.43
CA PRO A 561 -36.21 44.05 -4.63
C PRO A 561 -35.59 42.72 -5.10
N PHE A 562 -35.30 41.83 -4.14
CA PHE A 562 -34.92 40.43 -4.38
C PHE A 562 -36.09 39.50 -4.02
N LYS A 563 -36.51 38.64 -4.96
CA LYS A 563 -37.63 37.70 -4.81
C LYS A 563 -37.17 36.27 -5.14
N HIS A 564 -37.56 35.32 -4.28
CA HIS A 564 -37.33 33.88 -4.48
C HIS A 564 -35.87 33.50 -4.80
N ASN A 565 -34.90 33.77 -3.92
CA ASN A 565 -33.50 33.43 -4.18
C ASN A 565 -33.30 31.90 -4.32
N LYS A 566 -32.49 31.48 -5.31
CA LYS A 566 -32.01 30.10 -5.42
C LYS A 566 -31.04 29.82 -4.27
N ILE A 567 -31.42 28.93 -3.36
CA ILE A 567 -30.59 28.50 -2.22
C ILE A 567 -29.96 27.14 -2.55
N GLY A 568 -28.64 27.09 -2.67
CA GLY A 568 -27.86 25.88 -2.93
C GLY A 568 -26.67 26.15 -3.86
N CYS A 569 -25.59 25.36 -3.76
CA CYS A 569 -24.60 25.32 -4.85
C CYS A 569 -25.28 24.64 -6.04
N GLN A 570 -25.69 25.42 -7.04
CA GLN A 570 -26.09 24.81 -8.29
C GLN A 570 -24.83 24.28 -8.97
N ILE A 571 -24.85 22.97 -9.20
CA ILE A 571 -23.89 22.21 -9.97
C ILE A 571 -23.71 22.92 -11.32
N THR A 572 -22.46 23.16 -11.71
CA THR A 572 -22.13 23.81 -12.96
C THR A 572 -22.67 23.02 -14.14
N PHE A 573 -23.39 23.73 -14.99
CA PHE A 573 -23.98 23.26 -16.23
C PHE A 573 -22.92 22.94 -17.29
N ASP A 574 -23.16 21.84 -18.00
CA ASP A 574 -22.49 21.38 -19.23
C ASP A 574 -20.97 21.08 -19.03
N ASP A 575 -20.47 19.85 -19.06
CA ASP A 575 -20.91 18.74 -19.89
C ASP A 575 -20.91 17.37 -19.15
N ASP A 576 -22.08 16.74 -19.02
CA ASP A 576 -22.17 15.32 -18.68
C ASP A 576 -21.38 14.45 -19.68
N TYR A 577 -21.26 14.93 -20.93
CA TYR A 577 -20.42 14.30 -21.96
C TYR A 577 -18.93 14.40 -21.62
N SER A 578 -18.44 15.56 -21.18
CA SER A 578 -17.02 15.78 -20.86
C SER A 578 -16.64 15.10 -19.54
N ALA A 579 -17.50 15.10 -18.54
CA ALA A 579 -17.31 14.32 -17.32
C ALA A 579 -17.18 12.83 -17.62
N TYR A 580 -18.08 12.26 -18.44
CA TYR A 580 -17.98 10.86 -18.89
C TYR A 580 -16.64 10.57 -19.57
N TRP A 581 -16.21 11.43 -20.52
CA TRP A 581 -14.94 11.27 -21.22
C TRP A 581 -13.72 11.42 -20.29
N ILE A 582 -13.77 12.29 -19.29
CA ILE A 582 -12.69 12.46 -18.30
C ILE A 582 -12.50 11.15 -17.51
N TYR A 583 -13.57 10.57 -16.98
CA TYR A 583 -13.48 9.30 -16.24
C TYR A 583 -13.09 8.13 -17.16
N PHE A 584 -13.57 8.12 -18.41
CA PHE A 584 -13.20 7.11 -19.40
C PHE A 584 -11.71 7.17 -19.80
N VAL A 585 -11.17 8.38 -20.03
CA VAL A 585 -9.74 8.57 -20.31
C VAL A 585 -8.89 8.16 -19.11
N ASN A 586 -9.31 8.46 -17.89
CA ASN A 586 -8.64 7.99 -16.67
C ASN A 586 -8.69 6.45 -16.55
N PHE A 587 -9.80 5.82 -16.90
CA PHE A 587 -9.90 4.36 -16.97
C PHE A 587 -8.92 3.76 -17.99
N LEU A 588 -8.86 4.31 -19.21
CA LEU A 588 -7.88 3.87 -20.21
C LEU A 588 -6.43 4.11 -19.78
N GLY A 589 -6.15 5.23 -19.12
CA GLY A 589 -4.83 5.55 -18.57
C GLY A 589 -4.40 4.56 -17.49
N THR A 590 -5.28 4.23 -16.55
CA THR A 590 -5.01 3.22 -15.51
C THR A 590 -4.86 1.81 -16.09
N LEU A 591 -5.66 1.47 -17.10
CA LEU A 591 -5.54 0.19 -17.83
C LEU A 591 -4.18 0.05 -18.53
N ALA A 592 -3.63 1.14 -19.08
CA ALA A 592 -2.34 1.15 -19.76
C ALA A 592 -1.14 0.85 -18.84
N VAL A 593 -1.29 0.97 -17.52
CA VAL A 593 -0.22 0.69 -16.55
C VAL A 593 -0.04 -0.83 -16.31
N LEU A 594 -1.10 -1.63 -16.48
CA LEU A 594 -1.05 -3.08 -16.25
C LEU A 594 0.01 -3.80 -17.10
N PRO A 595 0.08 -3.62 -18.43
CA PRO A 595 1.11 -4.24 -19.25
C PRO A 595 2.53 -3.93 -18.78
N GLY A 596 2.79 -2.69 -18.35
CA GLY A 596 4.08 -2.28 -17.82
C GLY A 596 4.48 -3.05 -16.57
N ASN A 597 3.54 -3.24 -15.64
CA ASN A 597 3.79 -3.99 -14.42
C ASN A 597 3.89 -5.50 -14.63
N ILE A 598 3.09 -6.07 -15.54
CA ILE A 598 3.21 -7.48 -15.93
C ILE A 598 4.58 -7.73 -16.56
N VAL A 599 5.03 -6.85 -17.46
CA VAL A 599 6.36 -6.93 -18.07
C VAL A 599 7.45 -6.79 -17.00
N SER A 600 7.31 -5.85 -16.06
CA SER A 600 8.26 -5.69 -14.95
C SER A 600 8.34 -6.94 -14.07
N ALA A 601 7.21 -7.53 -13.70
CA ALA A 601 7.14 -8.77 -12.90
C ALA A 601 7.78 -9.95 -13.65
N LEU A 602 7.46 -10.13 -14.93
CA LEU A 602 8.06 -11.17 -15.77
C LEU A 602 9.56 -10.98 -16.00
N LEU A 603 10.03 -9.72 -16.12
CA LEU A 603 11.45 -9.42 -16.23
C LEU A 603 12.19 -9.69 -14.91
N MET A 604 11.56 -9.43 -13.76
CA MET A 604 12.13 -9.77 -12.45
C MET A 604 12.30 -11.28 -12.29
N ASP A 605 11.33 -12.05 -12.77
CA ASP A 605 11.36 -13.52 -12.80
C ASP A 605 12.48 -14.04 -13.72
N ARG A 606 12.54 -13.55 -14.98
CA ARG A 606 13.45 -14.10 -16.00
C ARG A 606 14.91 -13.63 -15.90
N ILE A 607 15.15 -12.37 -15.50
CA ILE A 607 16.46 -11.73 -15.61
C ILE A 607 17.17 -11.67 -14.24
N GLY A 608 16.44 -11.84 -13.14
CA GLY A 608 16.97 -11.72 -11.78
C GLY A 608 17.21 -10.27 -11.34
N ARG A 609 16.99 -10.01 -10.04
CA ARG A 609 17.00 -8.65 -9.45
C ARG A 609 18.31 -7.87 -9.66
N LEU A 610 19.46 -8.52 -9.51
CA LEU A 610 20.79 -7.89 -9.60
C LEU A 610 21.15 -7.44 -11.01
N THR A 611 20.79 -8.24 -12.01
CA THR A 611 21.06 -7.98 -13.43
C THR A 611 20.18 -6.86 -13.98
N MET A 612 18.94 -6.75 -13.49
CA MET A 612 18.04 -5.65 -13.84
C MET A 612 18.52 -4.30 -13.27
N LEU A 613 18.91 -4.27 -11.99
CA LEU A 613 19.52 -3.09 -11.36
C LEU A 613 20.82 -2.70 -12.08
N GLY A 614 21.66 -3.68 -12.41
CA GLY A 614 22.89 -3.46 -13.19
C GLY A 614 22.64 -2.89 -14.59
N MET A 615 21.60 -3.34 -15.30
CA MET A 615 21.23 -2.75 -16.61
C MET A 615 20.68 -1.33 -16.48
N GLY A 616 19.90 -1.03 -15.45
CA GLY A 616 19.40 0.33 -15.18
C GLY A 616 20.53 1.33 -14.95
N PHE A 617 21.49 0.97 -14.09
CA PHE A 617 22.68 1.79 -13.84
C PHE A 617 23.60 1.88 -15.07
N ALA A 618 23.84 0.78 -15.79
CA ALA A 618 24.69 0.77 -16.97
C ALA A 618 24.11 1.57 -18.15
N LYS A 619 22.78 1.71 -18.24
CA LYS A 619 22.11 2.53 -19.25
C LYS A 619 22.13 4.01 -18.86
N SER A 620 22.02 4.33 -17.57
CA SER A 620 22.13 5.70 -17.06
C SER A 620 23.57 6.25 -17.15
N LEU A 621 24.58 5.41 -16.93
CA LEU A 621 26.01 5.75 -17.08
C LEU A 621 26.47 5.83 -18.55
N LYS A 622 25.67 5.36 -19.51
CA LYS A 622 25.95 5.50 -20.94
C LYS A 622 25.39 6.79 -21.55
N ASN A 623 24.55 7.50 -20.81
CA ASN A 623 23.93 8.77 -21.21
C ASN A 623 24.46 9.98 -20.40
N ILE A 624 25.50 9.76 -19.59
CA ILE A 624 26.41 10.78 -19.05
C ILE A 624 27.74 10.56 -19.77
#